data_AF-A0AAV7ICM5-F1
#
_entry.id   AF-A0AAV7ICM5-F1
#
_cell.length_a   1.000
_cell.length_b   1.000
_cell.length_c   1.000
_cell.angle_alpha   90.00
_cell.angle_beta   90.00
_cell.angle_gamma   90.00
#
_symmetry.space_group_name_H-M   'P 1'
#
loop_
_entity.id
_entity.type
_entity.pdbx_description
1 polymer ?
#
loop_
_entity_poly.entity_id
_entity_poly.type
_entity_poly.pdbx_seq_one_letter_code
_entity_poly.pdbx_strand_id
1 'polypeptide(L)'
;MFGRLVTRYVNLTDTIVVPAEWHPHVFHEFLASLAEQVINDVNAGKPVVLQVLNTPAKLKQLQNKNGILYLFEKVFPEKLVGSYVIDVIFYMNDKNIEAMNDVLGSEPCNPNALKHRVSLDDYDVQVYRSEFRTAYYLLPIAKSKPTPRPVQA
;
A
#
# COMPACT_ATOMS: atom_id res chain seq x y z
N MET A 1 6.18 -27.18 13.04
CA MET A 1 6.73 -26.97 11.68
C MET A 1 6.39 -25.55 11.26
N PHE A 2 7.38 -24.66 11.19
CA PHE A 2 7.16 -23.32 10.62
C PHE A 2 7.12 -23.46 9.10
N GLY A 3 5.91 -23.38 8.53
CA GLY A 3 5.75 -23.28 7.08
C GLY A 3 6.55 -22.07 6.60
N ARG A 4 7.55 -22.30 5.76
CA ARG A 4 8.32 -21.25 5.10
C ARG A 4 7.34 -20.52 4.18
N LEU A 5 6.71 -19.46 4.69
CA LEU A 5 5.87 -18.57 3.88
C LEU A 5 6.76 -18.05 2.76
N VAL A 6 6.54 -18.56 1.55
CA VAL A 6 7.18 -18.03 0.36
C VAL A 6 6.61 -16.63 0.18
N THR A 7 7.42 -15.61 0.46
CA THR A 7 7.03 -14.21 0.21
C THR A 7 6.73 -14.08 -1.28
N ARG A 8 5.46 -13.78 -1.60
CA ARG A 8 5.03 -13.54 -2.97
C ARG A 8 5.23 -12.07 -3.28
N TYR A 9 5.76 -11.81 -4.46
CA TYR A 9 5.99 -10.47 -4.97
C TYR A 9 5.15 -10.26 -6.22
N VAL A 10 4.67 -9.03 -6.39
CA VAL A 10 3.84 -8.61 -7.52
C VAL A 10 4.37 -7.31 -8.10
N ASN A 11 4.16 -7.12 -9.40
CA ASN A 11 4.54 -5.89 -10.07
C ASN A 11 3.56 -4.79 -9.66
N LEU A 12 4.09 -3.73 -9.05
CA LEU A 12 3.37 -2.47 -8.85
C LEU A 12 3.43 -1.64 -10.14
N THR A 13 4.60 -1.57 -10.77
CA THR A 13 4.80 -1.00 -12.11
C THR A 13 5.72 -1.93 -12.91
N ASP A 14 6.06 -1.56 -14.14
CA ASP A 14 7.02 -2.32 -14.96
C ASP A 14 8.43 -2.40 -14.34
N THR A 15 8.77 -1.48 -13.44
CA THR A 15 10.09 -1.38 -12.80
C THR A 15 10.06 -1.50 -11.28
N ILE A 16 8.88 -1.55 -10.66
CA ILE A 16 8.71 -1.61 -9.20
C ILE A 16 7.98 -2.89 -8.81
N VAL A 17 8.58 -3.66 -7.91
CA VAL A 17 8.07 -4.93 -7.39
C VAL A 17 7.90 -4.83 -5.88
N VAL A 18 6.74 -5.25 -5.38
CA VAL A 18 6.36 -5.12 -3.96
C VAL A 18 5.82 -6.42 -3.38
N PRO A 19 5.81 -6.58 -2.05
CA PRO A 19 5.14 -7.72 -1.40
C PRO A 19 3.66 -7.76 -1.74
N ALA A 20 3.11 -8.95 -2.01
CA ALA A 20 1.68 -9.12 -2.31
C ALA A 20 0.79 -8.71 -1.13
N GLU A 21 1.29 -8.81 0.10
CA GLU A 21 0.61 -8.41 1.34
C GLU A 21 0.36 -6.89 1.43
N TRP A 22 0.97 -6.08 0.55
CA TRP A 22 0.67 -4.66 0.45
C TRP A 22 -0.63 -4.39 -0.30
N HIS A 23 -1.22 -5.41 -0.94
CA HIS A 23 -2.42 -5.30 -1.75
C HIS A 23 -2.36 -4.15 -2.77
N PRO A 24 -1.34 -4.12 -3.66
CA PRO A 24 -1.13 -3.00 -4.57
C PRO A 24 -2.27 -2.76 -5.55
N HIS A 25 -3.14 -3.75 -5.78
CA HIS A 25 -4.33 -3.58 -6.60
C HIS A 25 -5.40 -2.68 -5.97
N VAL A 26 -5.39 -2.54 -4.63
CA VAL A 26 -6.37 -1.74 -3.89
C VAL A 26 -5.99 -0.26 -3.90
N PHE A 27 -4.69 0.05 -3.74
CA PHE A 27 -4.17 1.42 -3.59
C PHE A 27 -3.06 1.73 -4.59
N HIS A 28 -3.24 1.30 -5.84
CA HIS A 28 -2.18 1.27 -6.86
C HIS A 28 -1.49 2.63 -7.03
N GLU A 29 -2.26 3.68 -7.32
CA GLU A 29 -1.71 5.01 -7.62
C GLU A 29 -0.95 5.61 -6.42
N PHE A 30 -1.53 5.51 -5.23
CA PHE A 30 -0.90 5.99 -4.00
C PHE A 30 0.39 5.23 -3.68
N LEU A 31 0.35 3.90 -3.76
CA LEU A 31 1.53 3.08 -3.48
C LEU A 31 2.61 3.30 -4.54
N ALA A 32 2.26 3.52 -5.80
CA ALA A 32 3.22 3.85 -6.85
C ALA A 32 3.92 5.19 -6.57
N SER A 33 3.16 6.25 -6.32
CA SER A 33 3.73 7.56 -5.99
C SER A 33 4.59 7.52 -4.71
N LEU A 34 4.17 6.77 -3.70
CA LEU A 34 4.93 6.63 -2.46
C LEU A 34 6.21 5.81 -2.66
N ALA A 35 6.14 4.73 -3.45
CA ALA A 35 7.32 3.92 -3.78
C ALA A 35 8.36 4.74 -4.54
N GLU A 36 7.96 5.59 -5.48
CA GLU A 36 8.86 6.50 -6.20
C GLU A 36 9.54 7.51 -5.26
N GLN A 37 8.81 8.06 -4.29
CA GLN A 37 9.40 8.94 -3.26
C GLN A 37 10.46 8.20 -2.44
N VAL A 38 10.16 6.97 -2.00
CA VAL A 38 11.12 6.14 -1.25
C VAL A 38 12.35 5.83 -2.09
N ILE A 39 12.19 5.54 -3.39
CA ILE A 39 13.30 5.31 -4.32
C ILE A 39 14.22 6.54 -4.36
N ASN A 40 13.65 7.74 -4.52
CA ASN A 40 14.42 8.98 -4.55
C ASN A 40 15.16 9.25 -3.23
N ASP A 41 14.50 9.02 -2.09
CA ASP A 41 15.12 9.18 -0.77
C ASP A 41 16.28 8.19 -0.54
N VAL A 42 16.11 6.93 -0.93
CA VAL A 42 17.16 5.91 -0.81
C VAL A 42 18.32 6.22 -1.76
N ASN A 43 18.04 6.68 -2.99
CA ASN A 43 19.06 7.16 -3.92
C ASN A 43 19.86 8.36 -3.38
N ALA A 44 19.23 9.19 -2.53
CA ALA A 44 19.89 10.27 -1.81
C ALA A 44 20.66 9.80 -0.55
N GLY A 45 20.76 8.49 -0.32
CA GLY A 45 21.50 7.89 0.78
C GLY A 45 20.72 7.76 2.09
N LYS A 46 19.41 8.00 2.10
CA LYS A 46 18.59 7.88 3.32
C LYS A 46 18.20 6.42 3.58
N PRO A 47 18.41 5.89 4.79
CA PRO A 47 17.99 4.53 5.14
C PRO A 47 16.48 4.50 5.43
N VAL A 48 15.66 4.36 4.38
CA VAL A 48 14.19 4.35 4.48
C VAL A 48 13.63 2.94 4.44
N VAL A 49 12.66 2.66 5.32
CA VAL A 49 11.79 1.48 5.26
C VAL A 49 10.38 1.95 4.93
N LEU A 50 9.73 1.28 4.00
CA LEU A 50 8.30 1.46 3.74
C LEU A 50 7.53 0.31 4.37
N GLN A 51 6.56 0.62 5.22
CA GLN A 51 5.67 -0.33 5.87
C GLN A 51 4.25 -0.07 5.41
N VAL A 52 3.62 -1.11 4.86
CA VAL A 52 2.23 -1.07 4.39
C VAL A 52 1.52 -2.26 5.01
N LEU A 53 0.38 -2.02 5.68
CA LEU A 53 -0.41 -3.08 6.33
C LEU A 53 0.44 -3.99 7.24
N ASN A 54 1.29 -3.37 8.08
CA ASN A 54 2.22 -4.05 8.98
C ASN A 54 3.27 -4.96 8.30
N THR A 55 3.45 -4.83 6.98
CA THR A 55 4.50 -5.54 6.24
C THR A 55 5.61 -4.56 5.87
N PRO A 56 6.72 -4.52 6.63
CA PRO A 56 7.84 -3.65 6.30
C PRO A 56 8.69 -4.21 5.16
N ALA A 57 9.16 -3.33 4.28
CA ALA A 57 10.08 -3.68 3.20
C ALA A 57 11.16 -2.61 3.00
N LYS A 58 12.37 -3.06 2.65
CA LYS A 58 13.49 -2.20 2.26
C LYS A 58 13.67 -2.24 0.76
N LEU A 59 14.04 -1.10 0.19
CA LEU A 59 14.36 -1.03 -1.23
C LEU A 59 15.68 -1.77 -1.51
N LYS A 60 15.65 -2.64 -2.51
CA LYS A 60 16.80 -3.24 -3.17
C LYS A 60 16.76 -2.88 -4.64
N GLN A 61 17.88 -2.42 -5.16
CA GLN A 61 18.05 -2.18 -6.58
C GLN A 61 18.69 -3.41 -7.21
N LEU A 62 18.05 -3.94 -8.23
CA LEU A 62 18.53 -5.06 -9.01
C LEU A 62 18.83 -4.54 -10.41
N GLN A 63 20.09 -4.60 -10.82
CA GLN A 63 20.47 -4.23 -12.17
C GLN A 63 20.42 -5.48 -13.05
N ASN A 64 19.66 -5.43 -14.14
CA ASN A 64 19.60 -6.49 -15.13
C ASN A 64 19.90 -5.92 -16.53
N LYS A 65 19.91 -6.79 -17.54
CA LYS A 65 20.19 -6.41 -18.94
C LYS A 65 19.15 -5.44 -19.51
N ASN A 66 17.97 -5.34 -18.90
CA ASN A 66 16.83 -4.55 -19.36
C ASN A 66 16.68 -3.23 -18.57
N GLY A 67 17.55 -2.96 -17.59
CA GLY A 67 17.52 -1.75 -16.79
C GLY A 67 17.57 -2.03 -15.28
N ILE A 68 17.07 -1.06 -14.52
CA ILE A 68 17.00 -1.13 -13.05
C ILE A 68 15.61 -1.61 -12.66
N LEU A 69 15.58 -2.66 -11.84
CA LEU A 69 14.38 -3.16 -11.17
C LEU A 69 14.48 -2.79 -9.69
N TYR A 70 13.44 -2.14 -9.18
CA TYR A 70 13.30 -1.75 -7.79
C TYR A 70 12.46 -2.77 -7.05
N LEU A 71 13.08 -3.56 -6.17
CA LEU A 71 12.42 -4.55 -5.35
C LEU A 71 12.27 -4.04 -3.92
N PHE A 72 11.04 -3.94 -3.43
CA PHE A 72 10.77 -3.75 -2.01
C PHE A 72 10.82 -5.13 -1.32
N GLU A 73 12.00 -5.49 -0.83
CA GLU A 73 12.21 -6.76 -0.14
C GLU A 73 11.64 -6.71 1.27
N LYS A 74 10.75 -7.65 1.59
CA LYS A 74 10.17 -7.79 2.92
C LYS A 74 11.28 -8.02 3.95
N VAL A 75 11.25 -7.24 5.03
CA VAL A 75 12.17 -7.34 6.16
C VAL A 75 11.42 -7.69 7.43
N PHE A 76 12.14 -8.16 8.44
CA PHE A 76 11.56 -8.39 9.77
C PHE A 76 11.71 -7.13 10.64
N PRO A 77 10.80 -6.91 11.61
CA PRO A 77 10.79 -5.72 12.46
C PRO A 77 12.11 -5.43 13.19
N GLU A 78 12.89 -6.46 13.52
CA GLU A 78 14.19 -6.33 14.19
C GLU A 78 15.22 -5.62 13.31
N LYS A 79 15.03 -5.59 11.98
CA LYS A 79 15.88 -4.88 11.02
C LYS A 79 15.49 -3.41 10.79
N LEU A 80 14.53 -2.89 11.57
CA LEU A 80 14.07 -1.50 11.48
C LEU A 80 14.93 -0.52 12.29
N VAL A 81 15.78 -1.02 13.21
CA VAL A 81 16.62 -0.18 14.08
C VAL A 81 17.51 0.75 13.25
N GLY A 82 17.46 2.05 13.56
CA GLY A 82 18.25 3.09 12.88
C GLY A 82 17.78 3.46 11.46
N SER A 83 16.64 2.94 11.01
CA SER A 83 16.04 3.33 9.72
C SER A 83 14.91 4.35 9.94
N TYR A 84 14.75 5.28 9.02
CA TYR A 84 13.55 6.11 8.94
C TYR A 84 12.39 5.26 8.42
N VAL A 85 11.26 5.24 9.11
CA VAL A 85 10.11 4.41 8.74
C VAL A 85 9.00 5.26 8.15
N ILE A 86 8.59 4.97 6.93
CA ILE A 86 7.33 5.45 6.37
C ILE A 86 6.30 4.36 6.59
N ASP A 87 5.26 4.67 7.35
CA ASP A 87 4.18 3.75 7.67
C ASP A 87 2.89 4.18 6.98
N VAL A 88 2.18 3.22 6.39
CA VAL A 88 0.90 3.42 5.73
C VAL A 88 -0.14 2.61 6.48
N ILE A 89 -0.98 3.33 7.21
CA ILE A 89 -2.01 2.78 8.09
C ILE A 89 -3.37 3.04 7.47
N PHE A 90 -4.10 1.97 7.19
CA PHE A 90 -5.45 2.04 6.66
C PHE A 90 -6.45 1.85 7.80
N TYR A 91 -7.27 2.86 8.06
CA TYR A 91 -8.44 2.71 8.92
C TYR A 91 -9.57 2.13 8.07
N MET A 92 -9.72 0.81 8.10
CA MET A 92 -10.81 0.15 7.39
C MET A 92 -12.13 0.33 8.16
N ASN A 93 -13.14 0.89 7.50
CA ASN A 93 -14.53 0.81 7.96
C ASN A 93 -15.20 -0.43 7.36
N ASP A 94 -16.37 -0.81 7.88
CA ASP A 94 -17.09 -2.03 7.46
C ASP A 94 -17.31 -2.13 5.93
N LYS A 95 -17.50 -0.99 5.24
CA LYS A 95 -17.67 -0.93 3.78
C LYS A 95 -16.40 -1.26 3.00
N ASN A 96 -15.23 -0.89 3.53
CA ASN A 96 -13.93 -1.19 2.92
C ASN A 96 -13.43 -2.58 3.30
N ILE A 97 -13.87 -3.11 4.44
CA ILE A 97 -13.67 -4.51 4.83
C ILE A 97 -14.43 -5.42 3.86
N GLU A 98 -15.67 -5.09 3.48
CA GLU A 98 -16.40 -5.82 2.42
C GLU A 98 -15.68 -5.76 1.07
N ALA A 99 -15.24 -4.58 0.61
CA ALA A 99 -14.49 -4.46 -0.65
C ALA A 99 -13.16 -5.24 -0.62
N MET A 100 -12.46 -5.26 0.52
CA MET A 100 -11.22 -6.03 0.67
C MET A 100 -11.50 -7.54 0.80
N ASN A 101 -12.58 -7.93 1.47
CA ASN A 101 -13.02 -9.32 1.59
C ASN A 101 -13.51 -9.90 0.25
N ASP A 102 -14.15 -9.09 -0.60
CA ASP A 102 -14.50 -9.48 -1.97
C ASP A 102 -13.24 -9.72 -2.84
N VAL A 103 -12.16 -8.97 -2.60
CA VAL A 103 -10.87 -9.16 -3.27
C VAL A 103 -10.08 -10.34 -2.68
N LEU A 104 -10.25 -10.62 -1.39
CA LEU A 104 -9.63 -11.75 -0.68
C LEU A 104 -10.43 -13.06 -0.82
N GLY A 105 -11.68 -12.98 -1.30
CA GLY A 105 -12.61 -14.10 -1.50
C GLY A 105 -12.26 -14.95 -2.71
N SER A 106 -12.17 -16.25 -2.46
CA SER A 106 -11.87 -17.38 -3.36
C SER A 106 -12.33 -17.24 -4.83
N GLU A 107 -11.42 -16.88 -5.75
CA GLU A 107 -11.19 -17.46 -7.11
C GLU A 107 -10.36 -16.49 -8.00
N PRO A 108 -9.70 -16.96 -9.08
CA PRO A 108 -8.70 -16.17 -9.79
C PRO A 108 -9.30 -14.92 -10.45
N CYS A 109 -8.75 -13.77 -10.05
CA CYS A 109 -8.74 -12.48 -10.73
C CYS A 109 -9.73 -12.36 -11.89
N ASN A 110 -10.97 -12.01 -11.59
CA ASN A 110 -11.86 -11.42 -12.60
C ASN A 110 -11.37 -9.98 -12.88
N PRO A 111 -10.85 -9.65 -14.07
CA PRO A 111 -10.42 -8.30 -14.39
C PRO A 111 -11.57 -7.29 -14.41
N ASN A 112 -12.84 -7.73 -14.42
CA ASN A 112 -13.99 -6.84 -14.26
C ASN A 112 -14.35 -6.56 -12.79
N ALA A 113 -13.84 -7.34 -11.82
CA ALA A 113 -13.94 -7.02 -10.39
C ALA A 113 -13.05 -5.82 -10.00
N LEU A 114 -12.08 -5.46 -10.86
CA LEU A 114 -11.26 -4.24 -10.76
C LEU A 114 -12.07 -2.94 -10.87
N LYS A 115 -13.39 -2.99 -11.11
CA LYS A 115 -14.26 -1.80 -11.06
C LYS A 115 -14.50 -1.28 -9.64
N HIS A 116 -14.13 -2.03 -8.60
CA HIS A 116 -14.17 -1.59 -7.20
C HIS A 116 -12.79 -1.14 -6.69
N ARG A 117 -11.99 -0.47 -7.53
CA ARG A 117 -10.82 0.28 -7.06
C ARG A 117 -11.29 1.33 -6.07
N VAL A 118 -10.68 1.37 -4.91
CA VAL A 118 -10.97 2.45 -3.97
C VAL A 118 -10.21 3.67 -4.48
N SER A 119 -10.94 4.73 -4.84
CA SER A 119 -10.30 5.99 -5.22
C SER A 119 -9.65 6.59 -3.97
N LEU A 120 -8.50 7.23 -4.13
CA LEU A 120 -7.94 8.02 -3.03
C LEU A 120 -8.87 9.17 -2.63
N ASP A 121 -9.71 9.63 -3.56
CA ASP A 121 -10.73 10.67 -3.30
C ASP A 121 -11.78 10.22 -2.28
N ASP A 122 -11.91 8.92 -2.04
CA ASP A 122 -12.79 8.39 -0.99
C ASP A 122 -12.11 8.37 0.39
N TYR A 123 -10.87 8.88 0.52
CA TYR A 123 -10.11 8.94 1.77
C TYR A 123 -9.56 10.35 2.08
N ASP A 124 -9.68 10.74 3.35
CA ASP A 124 -8.89 11.79 3.96
C ASP A 124 -7.52 11.22 4.36
N VAL A 125 -6.44 11.84 3.88
CA VAL A 125 -5.06 11.39 4.15
C VAL A 125 -4.46 12.30 5.20
N GLN A 126 -4.34 11.80 6.43
CA GLN A 126 -3.66 12.50 7.52
C GLN A 126 -2.22 12.06 7.62
N VAL A 127 -1.31 13.03 7.79
CA VAL A 127 0.13 12.77 7.83
C VAL A 127 0.69 13.18 9.18
N TYR A 128 1.24 12.22 9.91
CA TYR A 128 2.02 12.45 11.12
C TYR A 128 3.50 12.32 10.80
N ARG A 129 4.32 13.25 11.30
CA ARG A 129 5.77 13.26 11.09
C ARG A 129 6.50 13.38 12.41
N SER A 130 7.58 12.63 12.52
CA SER A 130 8.53 12.64 13.63
C SER A 130 9.95 12.44 13.07
N GLU A 131 10.96 12.58 13.92
CA GLU A 131 12.37 12.46 13.53
C GLU A 131 12.70 11.12 12.81
N PHE A 132 12.05 10.04 13.22
CA PHE A 132 12.33 8.69 12.71
C PHE A 132 11.17 8.07 11.92
N ARG A 133 10.04 8.79 11.77
CA ARG A 133 8.82 8.20 11.20
C ARG A 133 7.91 9.22 10.53
N THR A 134 7.47 8.90 9.31
CA THR A 134 6.22 9.46 8.74
C THR A 134 5.14 8.39 8.82
N ALA A 135 3.95 8.71 9.29
CA ALA A 135 2.78 7.85 9.20
C ALA A 135 1.71 8.52 8.34
N TYR A 136 1.26 7.82 7.30
CA TYR A 136 0.11 8.17 6.47
C TYR A 136 -1.10 7.38 6.99
N TYR A 137 -2.11 8.09 7.46
CA TYR A 137 -3.39 7.54 7.86
C TYR A 137 -4.40 7.78 6.76
N LEU A 138 -4.87 6.71 6.12
CA LEU A 138 -5.94 6.79 5.15
C LEU A 138 -7.27 6.53 5.86
N LEU A 139 -8.05 7.60 6.04
CA LEU A 139 -9.33 7.63 6.74
C LEU A 139 -10.47 7.73 5.73
N PRO A 140 -11.46 6.83 5.71
CA PRO A 140 -12.53 6.91 4.74
C PRO A 140 -13.35 8.18 4.92
N ILE A 141 -13.58 8.93 3.84
CA ILE A 141 -14.53 10.05 3.85
C ILE A 141 -15.92 9.44 3.93
N ALA A 142 -16.65 9.72 5.02
CA ALA A 142 -18.02 9.27 5.16
C ALA A 142 -18.87 9.87 4.03
N LYS A 143 -19.29 9.05 3.05
CA LYS A 143 -20.28 9.46 2.06
C LYS A 143 -21.57 9.83 2.82
N SER A 144 -21.87 11.13 2.91
CA SER A 144 -23.13 11.63 3.45
C SER A 144 -24.28 10.91 2.76
N LYS A 145 -25.21 10.35 3.56
CA LYS A 145 -26.45 9.72 3.04
C LYS A 145 -27.12 10.68 2.04
N PRO A 146 -27.68 10.18 0.92
CA PRO A 146 -28.50 11.03 0.06
C PRO A 146 -29.64 11.62 0.89
N THR A 147 -29.76 12.94 0.84
CA THR A 147 -30.85 13.71 1.44
C THR A 147 -32.18 13.09 0.99
N PRO A 148 -33.13 12.78 1.90
CA PRO A 148 -34.44 12.30 1.49
C PRO A 148 -35.06 13.36 0.57
N ARG A 149 -35.44 12.96 -0.65
CA ARG A 149 -36.20 13.83 -1.55
C ARG A 149 -37.47 14.26 -0.82
N PRO A 150 -37.85 15.55 -0.85
CA PRO A 150 -39.13 15.96 -0.32
C PRO A 150 -40.23 15.22 -1.08
N VAL A 151 -41.11 14.55 -0.35
CA VAL A 151 -42.35 14.01 -0.89
C VAL A 151 -43.15 15.21 -1.37
N GLN A 152 -43.31 15.35 -2.68
CA GLN A 152 -44.28 16.30 -3.23
C GLN A 152 -45.67 15.80 -2.85
N ALA A 153 -46.41 16.64 -2.13
CA ALA A 153 -47.80 16.44 -1.76
C ALA A 153 -48.73 16.63 -2.96
#